data_AF-A0A067KJ80-F1
#
_entry.id   AF-A0A067KJ80-F1
#
_cell.length_a   1.000
_cell.length_b   1.000
_cell.length_c   1.000
_cell.angle_alpha   90.00
_cell.angle_beta   90.00
_cell.angle_gamma   90.00
#
_symmetry.space_group_name_H-M   'P 1'
#
loop_
_entity.id
_entity.type
_entity.pdbx_description
1 polymer ?
#
loop_
_entity_poly.entity_id
_entity_poly.type
_entity_poly.pdbx_seq_one_letter_code
_entity_poly.pdbx_strand_id
1 'polypeptide(L)' 'MVLWSYPPTRRQLAITVGFFIIGASMIAYGAHLSLVNIAPQQDRAKARSDYIKQRVRKMLDD' A
#
# COMPACT_ATOMS: atom_id res chain seq x y z
N MET A 1 22.93 28.56 0.29
CA MET A 1 22.91 27.66 -0.89
C MET A 1 21.70 28.08 -1.71
N VAL A 2 21.87 28.45 -2.99
CA VAL A 2 20.72 28.83 -3.83
C VAL A 2 19.91 27.56 -4.10
N LEU A 3 18.63 27.56 -3.71
CA LEU A 3 17.74 26.39 -3.78
C LEU A 3 17.57 25.87 -5.22
N TRP A 4 17.71 26.76 -6.21
CA TRP A 4 17.54 26.49 -7.64
C TRP A 4 18.73 27.04 -8.44
N SER A 5 19.87 26.34 -8.35
CA SER A 5 21.07 26.66 -9.12
C SER A 5 21.19 25.70 -10.30
N TYR A 6 21.40 26.24 -11.50
CA TYR A 6 21.71 25.45 -12.70
C TYR A 6 23.08 25.86 -13.26
N PRO A 7 23.98 24.91 -13.58
CA PRO A 7 23.83 23.45 -13.40
C PRO A 7 23.88 23.04 -11.91
N PRO A 8 23.13 22.00 -11.51
CA PRO A 8 23.04 21.58 -10.11
C PRO A 8 24.38 21.06 -9.59
N THR A 9 24.69 21.41 -8.34
CA THR A 9 25.89 20.93 -7.67
C THR A 9 25.78 19.43 -7.34
N ARG A 10 26.92 18.73 -7.24
CA ARG A 10 26.97 17.31 -6.85
C ARG A 10 26.24 17.05 -5.52
N ARG A 11 26.32 18.00 -4.58
CA ARG A 11 25.62 17.92 -3.28
C ARG A 11 24.11 18.03 -3.43
N GLN A 12 23.60 18.90 -4.30
CA GLN A 12 22.17 18.99 -4.60
C GLN A 12 21.66 17.69 -5.22
N LEU A 13 22.38 17.11 -6.18
CA LEU A 13 22.03 15.82 -6.78
C LEU A 13 21.97 14.69 -5.72
N ALA A 14 22.97 14.62 -4.83
CA ALA A 14 22.98 13.63 -3.75
C ALA A 14 21.79 13.77 -2.79
N ILE A 15 21.41 15.01 -2.43
CA ILE A 15 20.24 15.27 -1.59
C ILE A 15 18.96 14.84 -2.30
N THR A 16 18.80 15.17 -3.58
CA THR A 16 17.64 14.76 -4.37
C THR A 16 17.51 13.24 -4.43
N VAL A 17 18.60 12.53 -4.75
CA VAL A 17 18.62 11.06 -4.77
C VAL A 17 18.27 10.50 -3.38
N GLY A 18 18.84 11.05 -2.31
CA GLY A 18 18.51 10.65 -0.95
C GLY A 18 17.02 10.81 -0.62
N PHE A 19 16.42 11.93 -1.02
CA PHE A 19 14.99 12.18 -0.85
C PHE A 19 14.12 11.14 -1.56
N PHE A 20 14.48 10.78 -2.80
CA PHE A 20 13.76 9.75 -3.56
C PHE A 20 13.91 8.36 -2.94
N ILE A 21 15.11 7.99 -2.48
CA ILE A 21 15.34 6.70 -1.81
C ILE A 21 14.50 6.62 -0.53
N ILE A 22 14.53 7.68 0.29
CA ILE A 22 13.75 7.74 1.54
C ILE A 22 12.25 7.65 1.22
N GLY A 23 11.76 8.45 0.27
CA GLY A 23 10.36 8.43 -0.14
C GLY A 23 9.90 7.06 -0.65
N ALA A 24 10.68 6.44 -1.53
CA ALA A 24 10.39 5.11 -2.05
C ALA A 24 10.38 4.05 -0.95
N SER A 25 11.33 4.10 -0.02
CA SER A 25 11.40 3.17 1.11
C SER A 25 10.18 3.30 2.03
N MET A 26 9.72 4.52 2.30
CA MET A 26 8.55 4.78 3.15
C MET A 26 7.26 4.29 2.50
N ILE A 27 7.10 4.49 1.18
CA ILE A 27 5.96 3.96 0.42
C ILE A 27 5.98 2.43 0.42
N ALA A 28 7.11 1.81 0.13
CA ALA A 28 7.23 0.35 0.10
C ALA A 28 6.92 -0.27 1.47
N TYR A 29 7.44 0.31 2.55
CA TYR A 29 7.16 -0.14 3.91
C TYR A 29 5.69 0.03 4.28
N GLY A 30 5.09 1.18 3.94
CA GLY A 30 3.65 1.42 4.15
C GLY A 30 2.76 0.44 3.38
N ALA A 31 3.11 0.15 2.12
CA ALA A 31 2.40 -0.84 1.30
C ALA A 31 2.51 -2.25 1.90
N HIS A 32 3.71 -2.67 2.32
CA HIS A 32 3.92 -3.95 3.00
C HIS A 32 3.05 -4.06 4.26
N LEU A 33 3.07 -3.04 5.12
CA LEU A 33 2.27 -3.03 6.34
C LEU A 33 0.76 -3.05 6.03
N SER A 34 0.32 -2.35 4.99
CA SER A 34 -1.08 -2.39 4.54
C SER A 34 -1.50 -3.80 4.15
N LEU A 35 -0.70 -4.49 3.34
CA LEU A 35 -0.99 -5.86 2.88
C LEU A 35 -1.02 -6.86 4.04
N VAL A 36 -0.08 -6.77 4.98
CA VAL A 36 -0.04 -7.65 6.16
C VAL A 36 -1.29 -7.46 7.03
N ASN A 37 -1.78 -6.22 7.17
CA ASN A 37 -2.92 -5.93 8.05
C ASN A 37 -4.30 -6.05 7.37
N ILE A 38 -4.36 -6.03 6.03
CA ILE A 38 -5.63 -6.15 5.30
C ILE A 38 -6.11 -7.60 5.25
N ALA A 39 -5.20 -8.58 5.21
CA ALA A 39 -5.54 -9.99 5.04
C ALA A 39 -6.57 -10.51 6.08
N PRO A 40 -6.41 -10.28 7.40
CA PRO A 40 -7.42 -10.72 8.38
C PRO A 40 -8.79 -10.06 8.21
N GLN A 41 -8.83 -8.82 7.70
CA GLN A 41 -10.07 -8.10 7.44
C GLN A 41 -10.75 -8.64 6.19
N GLN A 42 -9.98 -8.94 5.14
CA GLN A 42 -10.47 -9.59 3.93
C GLN A 42 -11.03 -10.99 4.24
N ASP A 43 -10.37 -11.76 5.10
CA ASP A 43 -10.82 -13.10 5.49
C ASP A 43 -12.16 -13.05 6.23
N ARG A 44 -12.33 -12.10 7.15
CA ARG A 44 -13.62 -11.90 7.85
C ARG A 44 -14.73 -11.45 6.90
N ALA A 45 -14.42 -10.54 5.98
CA ALA A 45 -15.39 -10.08 4.98
C ALA A 45 -15.81 -11.24 4.07
N LYS A 46 -14.83 -12.04 3.61
CA LYS A 46 -15.06 -13.22 2.78
C LYS A 46 -15.91 -14.26 3.51
N ALA A 47 -15.58 -14.59 4.76
CA ALA A 47 -16.35 -15.54 5.56
C ALA A 47 -17.83 -15.12 5.71
N ARG A 48 -18.09 -13.82 5.91
CA ARG A 48 -19.46 -13.28 5.96
C ARG A 48 -20.17 -13.42 4.62
N SER A 49 -19.51 -13.06 3.53
CA SER A 49 -20.08 -13.20 2.18
C SER A 49 -20.38 -14.65 1.83
N ASP A 50 -19.49 -15.58 2.17
CA ASP A 50 -19.67 -17.00 1.90
C ASP A 50 -20.82 -17.59 2.72
N TYR A 51 -20.96 -17.19 3.99
CA TYR A 51 -22.12 -17.56 4.81
C TYR A 51 -23.45 -17.12 4.19
N ILE A 52 -23.55 -15.86 3.74
CA ILE A 52 -24.75 -15.33 3.11
C ILE A 52 -25.05 -16.09 1.81
N LYS A 53 -24.04 -16.29 0.96
CA LYS A 53 -24.20 -17.05 -0.30
C LYS A 53 -24.68 -18.47 -0.07
N GLN A 54 -24.14 -19.17 0.93
CA GLN A 54 -24.59 -20.51 1.29
C GLN A 54 -26.05 -20.49 1.75
N ARG A 55 -26.45 -19.51 2.56
CA ARG A 55 -27.84 -19.39 3.03
C ARG A 55 -28.81 -19.11 1.88
N VAL A 56 -28.44 -18.21 0.97
CA VAL A 56 -29.23 -17.87 -0.22
C VAL A 56 -29.34 -19.07 -1.15
N ARG A 57 -28.25 -19.80 -1.40
CA ARG A 57 -28.28 -21.02 -2.21
C ARG A 57 -29.24 -22.05 -1.62
N LYS A 58 -29.16 -22.30 -0.30
CA LYS A 58 -30.10 -23.19 0.38
C LYS A 58 -31.57 -22.75 0.21
N MET A 59 -31.87 -21.45 0.25
CA MET A 59 -33.23 -20.95 0.03
C MET A 59 -33.74 -21.09 -1.42
N LEU A 60 -32.83 -21.15 -2.40
CA LEU A 60 -33.19 -21.30 -3.82
C LEU A 60 -33.27 -22.77 -4.25
N ASP A 61 -32.57 -23.64 -3.53
CA ASP A 61 -32.58 -25.10 -3.75
C ASP A 61 -33.75 -25.80 -3.02
N ASP A 62 -34.41 -25.12 -2.06
CA ASP A 62 -35.65 -25.54 -1.35
C ASP A 62 -36.91 -25.05 -2.09
#